data_AF-A0A840SR80-F1
#
_entry.id   AF-A0A840SR80-F1
#
_cell.length_a   1.000
_cell.length_b   1.000
_cell.length_c   1.000
_cell.angle_alpha   90.00
_cell.angle_beta   90.00
_cell.angle_gamma   90.00
#
_symmetry.space_group_name_H-M   'P 1'
#
loop_
_entity.id
_entity.type
_entity.pdbx_description
1 polymer ?
#
loop_
_entity_poly.entity_id
_entity_poly.type
_entity_poly.pdbx_seq_one_letter_code
_entity_poly.pdbx_strand_id
1 'polypeptide(L)'
;MRSIAALAVLAGLVACTGVPPPAPTDCVSLFERFDLIEATMSTAGPRRDQPTIRPELQRITSAIRQYGCISLSRELNFDAAPTAPIVESGPRLVPPVRIHAGAVTSMSDDAAARAFFESHGLRATSIGSAALGRRIYVGPFATRGALDAALALARSAGFTHAYPARF
;
A
#
# COMPACT_ATOMS: atom_id res chain seq x y z
N MET A 1 -42.54 -62.24 14.70
CA MET A 1 -42.79 -60.79 14.91
C MET A 1 -41.49 -60.21 15.44
N ARG A 2 -40.71 -59.47 14.62
CA ARG A 2 -40.59 -57.98 14.63
C ARG A 2 -40.04 -57.49 15.98
N SER A 3 -38.91 -56.80 16.14
CA SER A 3 -38.10 -55.98 15.23
C SER A 3 -36.71 -55.74 15.84
N ILE A 4 -35.67 -55.64 15.00
CA ILE A 4 -34.32 -55.18 15.38
C ILE A 4 -34.33 -53.65 15.36
N ALA A 5 -34.01 -53.00 16.48
CA ALA A 5 -33.84 -51.56 16.57
C ALA A 5 -32.40 -51.18 16.20
N ALA A 6 -32.22 -50.58 15.02
CA ALA A 6 -30.95 -49.99 14.59
C ALA A 6 -30.84 -48.57 15.19
N LEU A 7 -29.93 -48.38 16.14
CA LEU A 7 -29.51 -47.05 16.60
C LEU A 7 -28.52 -46.46 15.58
N ALA A 8 -28.99 -45.51 14.77
CA ALA A 8 -28.13 -44.74 13.89
C ALA A 8 -27.44 -43.61 14.67
N VAL A 9 -26.12 -43.73 14.86
CA VAL A 9 -25.26 -42.67 15.40
C VAL A 9 -25.05 -41.64 14.29
N LEU A 10 -25.72 -40.49 14.39
CA LEU A 10 -25.47 -39.31 13.56
C LEU A 10 -24.16 -38.65 14.04
N ALA A 11 -23.06 -39.00 13.38
CA ALA A 11 -21.81 -38.25 13.47
C ALA A 11 -22.00 -36.89 12.79
N GLY A 12 -22.18 -35.85 13.60
CA GLY A 12 -22.18 -34.46 13.15
C GLY A 12 -20.78 -34.05 12.71
N LEU A 13 -20.52 -34.13 11.40
CA LEU A 13 -19.40 -33.47 10.76
C LEU A 13 -19.64 -31.96 10.84
N VAL A 14 -19.05 -31.32 11.86
CA VAL A 14 -18.83 -29.87 11.87
C VAL A 14 -17.81 -29.59 10.77
N ALA A 15 -18.31 -29.38 9.56
CA ALA A 15 -17.52 -28.80 8.49
C ALA A 15 -17.22 -27.35 8.89
N CYS A 16 -16.04 -27.13 9.48
CA CYS A 16 -15.41 -25.81 9.46
C CYS A 16 -15.26 -25.46 7.97
N THR A 17 -16.21 -24.73 7.42
CA THR A 17 -16.03 -24.03 6.15
C THR A 17 -14.96 -22.98 6.40
N GLY A 18 -13.70 -23.39 6.26
CA GLY A 18 -12.58 -22.48 6.19
C GLY A 18 -12.90 -21.49 5.09
N VAL A 19 -13.19 -20.25 5.50
CA VAL A 19 -13.29 -19.13 4.56
C VAL A 19 -12.00 -19.21 3.73
N PRO A 20 -12.09 -19.39 2.41
CA PRO A 20 -10.89 -19.47 1.59
C PRO A 20 -10.08 -18.20 1.86
N PRO A 21 -8.75 -18.31 2.08
CA PRO A 21 -7.94 -17.13 2.24
C PRO A 21 -8.23 -16.22 1.04
N PRO A 22 -8.47 -14.92 1.26
CA PRO A 22 -8.75 -14.04 0.15
C PRO A 22 -7.63 -14.16 -0.88
N ALA A 23 -8.00 -14.17 -2.16
CA ALA A 23 -7.04 -14.20 -3.26
C ALA A 23 -5.92 -13.17 -3.01
N PRO A 24 -4.67 -13.45 -3.44
CA PRO A 24 -3.56 -12.50 -3.26
C PRO A 24 -4.03 -11.14 -3.76
N THR A 25 -4.21 -10.23 -2.81
CA THR A 25 -4.86 -8.96 -3.10
C THR A 25 -3.80 -7.99 -3.53
N ASP A 26 -3.97 -7.45 -4.73
CA ASP A 26 -3.04 -6.48 -5.28
C ASP A 26 -3.22 -5.13 -4.57
N CYS A 27 -2.32 -4.85 -3.62
CA CYS A 27 -2.28 -3.57 -2.91
C CYS A 27 -2.17 -2.37 -3.87
N VAL A 28 -1.52 -2.54 -5.03
CA VAL A 28 -1.43 -1.50 -6.06
C VAL A 28 -2.83 -1.14 -6.53
N SER A 29 -3.61 -2.12 -6.99
CA SER A 29 -5.00 -1.94 -7.40
C SER A 29 -5.88 -1.27 -6.33
N LEU A 30 -5.66 -1.58 -5.04
CA LEU A 30 -6.41 -0.95 -3.95
C LEU A 30 -6.06 0.53 -3.79
N PHE A 31 -4.77 0.88 -3.84
CA PHE A 31 -4.33 2.27 -3.75
C PHE A 31 -4.71 3.08 -5.00
N GLU A 32 -4.62 2.52 -6.20
CA GLU A 32 -5.08 3.18 -7.44
C GLU A 32 -6.58 3.47 -7.39
N ARG A 33 -7.38 2.53 -6.86
CA ARG A 33 -8.81 2.74 -6.67
C ARG A 33 -9.09 3.80 -5.61
N PHE A 34 -8.30 3.83 -4.53
CA PHE A 34 -8.37 4.88 -3.53
C PHE A 34 -8.08 6.25 -4.16
N ASP A 35 -7.02 6.37 -4.96
CA ASP A 35 -6.64 7.60 -5.66
C ASP A 35 -7.75 8.11 -6.59
N LEU A 36 -8.36 7.20 -7.37
CA LEU A 36 -9.48 7.55 -8.25
C LEU A 36 -10.69 8.09 -7.46
N ILE A 37 -11.04 7.42 -6.36
CA ILE A 37 -12.16 7.82 -5.49
C ILE A 37 -11.84 9.16 -4.81
N GLU A 38 -10.63 9.34 -4.31
CA GLU A 38 -10.19 10.60 -3.69
C GLU A 38 -10.20 11.75 -4.70
N ALA A 39 -9.68 11.54 -5.93
CA ALA A 39 -9.63 12.54 -6.99
C ALA A 39 -11.03 12.96 -7.48
N THR A 40 -11.93 12.01 -7.72
CA THR A 40 -13.33 12.31 -8.13
C THR A 40 -14.11 13.03 -7.04
N MET A 41 -13.70 12.85 -5.79
CA MET A 41 -14.31 13.57 -4.68
C MET A 41 -13.69 14.94 -4.51
N SER A 42 -12.43 15.18 -4.88
CA SER A 42 -11.69 16.44 -4.72
C SER A 42 -12.20 17.59 -5.62
N THR A 43 -13.49 17.92 -5.54
CA THR A 43 -14.04 19.20 -5.99
C THR A 43 -13.34 20.39 -5.32
N ALA A 44 -12.98 21.39 -6.13
CA ALA A 44 -12.45 22.67 -5.70
C ALA A 44 -13.46 23.40 -4.80
N GLY A 45 -13.29 23.29 -3.49
CA GLY A 45 -14.07 23.96 -2.47
C GLY A 45 -13.26 23.95 -1.16
N PRO A 46 -13.58 24.81 -0.17
CA PRO A 46 -12.75 25.02 1.02
C PRO A 46 -12.73 23.75 1.88
N ARG A 47 -11.76 22.88 1.60
CA ARG A 47 -11.63 21.52 2.11
C ARG A 47 -10.49 21.45 3.12
N ARG A 48 -10.70 21.95 4.33
CA ARG A 48 -9.76 21.66 5.44
C ARG A 48 -10.39 21.17 6.73
N ASP A 49 -11.71 21.26 6.91
CA ASP A 49 -12.34 21.00 8.23
C ASP A 49 -13.52 20.00 8.21
N GLN A 50 -13.44 18.88 7.47
CA GLN A 50 -14.39 17.77 7.65
C GLN A 50 -13.73 16.58 8.37
N PRO A 51 -14.11 16.29 9.63
CA PRO A 51 -13.51 15.21 10.42
C PRO A 51 -14.00 13.81 10.04
N THR A 52 -14.94 13.68 9.10
CA THR A 52 -15.61 12.41 8.78
C THR A 52 -15.11 11.84 7.45
N ILE A 53 -14.51 10.65 7.49
CA ILE A 53 -14.18 9.87 6.29
C ILE A 53 -15.48 9.49 5.59
N ARG A 54 -15.62 9.85 4.31
CA ARG A 54 -16.81 9.52 3.51
C ARG A 54 -17.01 8.00 3.36
N PRO A 55 -18.24 7.48 3.36
CA PRO A 55 -18.51 6.03 3.34
C PRO A 55 -17.83 5.26 2.20
N GLU A 56 -17.69 5.89 1.03
CA GLU A 56 -17.04 5.30 -0.14
C GLU A 56 -15.54 5.11 0.08
N LEU A 57 -14.86 6.08 0.72
CA LEU A 57 -13.46 5.97 1.12
C LEU A 57 -13.28 4.95 2.26
N GLN A 58 -14.26 4.83 3.16
CA GLN A 58 -14.19 3.86 4.26
C GLN A 58 -14.06 2.42 3.75
N ARG A 59 -14.84 2.01 2.74
CA ARG A 59 -14.78 0.63 2.21
C ARG A 59 -13.40 0.28 1.66
N ILE A 60 -12.83 1.14 0.81
CA ILE A 60 -11.52 0.89 0.21
C ILE A 60 -10.39 0.99 1.25
N THR A 61 -10.51 1.91 2.22
CA THR A 61 -9.55 2.04 3.32
C THR A 61 -9.55 0.81 4.21
N SER A 62 -10.73 0.28 4.56
CA SER A 62 -10.84 -0.97 5.33
C SER A 62 -10.22 -2.14 4.58
N ALA A 63 -10.39 -2.22 3.26
CA ALA A 63 -9.73 -3.24 2.45
C ALA A 63 -8.19 -3.08 2.50
N ILE A 64 -7.65 -1.87 2.26
CA ILE A 64 -6.20 -1.60 2.34
C ILE A 64 -5.62 -2.04 3.70
N ARG A 65 -6.34 -1.76 4.79
CA ARG A 65 -5.93 -2.17 6.15
C ARG A 65 -6.04 -3.68 6.36
N GLN A 66 -7.16 -4.29 5.97
CA GLN A 66 -7.41 -5.72 6.14
C GLN A 66 -6.41 -6.58 5.37
N TYR A 67 -6.00 -6.12 4.19
CA TYR A 67 -5.02 -6.82 3.34
C TYR A 67 -3.56 -6.49 3.67
N GLY A 68 -3.30 -5.71 4.73
CA GLY A 68 -1.94 -5.43 5.19
C GLY A 68 -1.12 -4.56 4.24
N CYS A 69 -1.77 -3.70 3.44
CA CYS A 69 -1.09 -2.85 2.46
C CYS A 69 -0.40 -1.61 3.08
N ILE A 70 -0.49 -1.45 4.41
CA ILE A 70 0.19 -0.38 5.17
C ILE A 70 1.52 -0.94 5.67
N SER A 71 2.61 -0.21 5.43
CA SER A 71 3.93 -0.53 5.97
C SER A 71 3.95 -0.27 7.47
N LEU A 72 4.23 -1.32 8.25
CA LEU A 72 4.31 -1.22 9.71
C LEU A 72 5.72 -0.83 10.15
N SER A 73 5.85 -0.10 11.26
CA SER A 73 7.15 0.36 11.76
C SER A 73 8.18 -0.76 11.94
N ARG A 74 7.73 -1.96 12.33
CA ARG A 74 8.57 -3.16 12.51
C ARG A 74 9.10 -3.77 11.22
N GLU A 75 8.49 -3.42 10.08
CA GLU A 75 8.89 -3.91 8.75
C GLU A 75 9.84 -2.93 8.06
N LEU A 76 9.85 -1.67 8.51
CA LEU A 76 10.64 -0.61 7.93
C LEU A 76 12.10 -0.69 8.41
N ASN A 77 13.03 -0.59 7.47
CA ASN A 77 14.46 -0.60 7.71
C ASN A 77 15.11 0.59 7.01
N PHE A 78 15.33 1.68 7.74
CA PHE A 78 15.92 2.90 7.20
C PHE A 78 17.45 2.91 7.18
N ASP A 79 18.08 1.80 7.59
CA ASP A 79 19.53 1.58 7.43
C ASP A 79 19.84 0.75 6.17
N ALA A 80 18.82 0.45 5.35
CA ALA A 80 18.96 -0.37 4.17
C ALA A 80 19.86 0.29 3.11
N ALA A 81 20.94 -0.39 2.74
CA ALA A 81 21.78 0.06 1.64
C ALA A 81 21.09 -0.14 0.28
N PRO A 82 21.37 0.71 -0.73
CA PRO A 82 20.90 0.50 -2.08
C PRO A 82 21.52 -0.76 -2.67
N THR A 83 20.68 -1.62 -3.24
CA THR A 83 21.12 -2.84 -3.94
C THR A 83 21.70 -2.56 -5.34
N ALA A 84 21.39 -1.38 -5.88
CA ALA A 84 21.93 -0.86 -7.13
C ALA A 84 22.05 0.67 -7.04
N PRO A 85 23.04 1.28 -7.72
CA PRO A 85 23.14 2.73 -7.78
C PRO A 85 21.93 3.31 -8.53
N ILE A 86 21.41 4.43 -8.02
CA ILE A 86 20.34 5.17 -8.70
C ILE A 86 20.99 6.01 -9.79
N VAL A 87 20.89 5.54 -11.02
CA VAL A 87 21.48 6.18 -12.20
C VAL A 87 20.45 6.38 -13.30
N GLU A 88 20.49 7.54 -13.94
CA GLU A 88 19.65 7.84 -15.09
C GLU A 88 20.09 6.99 -16.29
N SER A 89 19.37 5.90 -16.54
CA SER A 89 19.73 4.91 -17.57
C SER A 89 18.50 4.23 -18.19
N GLY A 90 18.67 3.71 -19.40
CA GLY A 90 17.59 3.08 -20.16
C GLY A 90 16.60 4.07 -20.80
N PRO A 91 15.42 3.58 -21.24
CA PRO A 91 14.42 4.41 -21.91
C PRO A 91 13.96 5.60 -21.07
N ARG A 92 13.74 6.74 -21.72
CA ARG A 92 13.15 7.93 -21.10
C ARG A 92 11.66 7.69 -20.79
N LEU A 93 11.24 8.18 -19.63
CA LEU A 93 9.85 8.22 -19.19
C LEU A 93 9.30 9.62 -19.46
N VAL A 94 8.26 9.69 -20.29
CA VAL A 94 7.58 10.94 -20.64
C VAL A 94 6.08 10.73 -20.44
N PRO A 95 5.43 11.42 -19.48
CA PRO A 95 6.03 12.33 -18.49
C PRO A 95 6.91 11.58 -17.46
N PRO A 96 7.77 12.31 -16.69
CA PRO A 96 8.49 11.74 -15.56
C PRO A 96 7.54 11.10 -14.54
N VAL A 97 7.94 9.98 -13.95
CA VAL A 97 7.09 9.14 -13.10
C VAL A 97 7.53 9.23 -11.64
N ARG A 98 6.59 9.19 -10.70
CA ARG A 98 6.89 9.08 -9.27
C ARG A 98 6.67 7.64 -8.82
N ILE A 99 7.23 7.23 -7.69
CA ILE A 99 6.80 6.00 -7.01
C ILE A 99 5.91 6.35 -5.85
N HIS A 100 4.89 5.53 -5.59
CA HIS A 100 4.31 5.40 -4.26
C HIS A 100 5.12 4.34 -3.54
N ALA A 101 5.93 4.74 -2.56
CA ALA A 101 6.75 3.79 -1.80
C ALA A 101 5.83 2.95 -0.90
N GLY A 102 4.98 3.60 -0.12
CA GLY A 102 3.98 2.93 0.70
C GLY A 102 3.23 3.91 1.60
N ALA A 103 2.37 3.37 2.45
CA ALA A 103 1.62 4.13 3.44
C ALA A 103 2.10 3.77 4.86
N VAL A 104 2.30 4.78 5.69
CA VAL A 104 2.68 4.66 7.11
C VAL A 104 1.65 5.36 7.98
N THR A 105 1.49 4.93 9.24
CA THR A 105 0.48 5.49 10.14
C THR A 105 1.05 6.41 11.23
N SER A 106 2.36 6.38 11.47
CA SER A 106 3.02 7.23 12.45
C SER A 106 3.71 8.43 11.79
N MET A 107 3.78 9.56 12.52
CA MET A 107 4.52 10.75 12.08
C MET A 107 6.03 10.53 12.09
N SER A 108 6.53 9.66 12.98
CA SER A 108 7.95 9.31 13.05
C SER A 108 8.39 8.52 11.83
N ASP A 109 7.60 7.52 11.41
CA ASP A 109 7.93 6.71 10.22
C ASP A 109 7.84 7.56 8.94
N ASP A 110 6.91 8.53 8.89
CA ASP A 110 6.83 9.49 7.78
C ASP A 110 8.10 10.34 7.65
N ALA A 111 8.58 10.90 8.76
CA ALA A 111 9.78 11.71 8.77
C ALA A 111 11.02 10.87 8.45
N ALA A 112 11.13 9.68 9.04
CA ALA A 112 12.25 8.76 8.81
C ALA A 112 12.28 8.26 7.36
N ALA A 113 11.13 7.90 6.77
CA ALA A 113 11.04 7.47 5.38
C ALA A 113 11.49 8.57 4.41
N ARG A 114 11.07 9.82 4.64
CA ARG A 114 11.51 10.94 3.80
C ARG A 114 13.01 11.19 3.93
N ALA A 115 13.52 11.25 5.16
CA ALA A 115 14.95 11.43 5.42
C ALA A 115 15.80 10.31 4.80
N PHE A 116 15.33 9.07 4.86
CA PHE A 116 15.97 7.92 4.23
C PHE A 116 16.15 8.13 2.73
N PHE A 117 15.06 8.37 1.98
CA PHE A 117 15.16 8.59 0.53
C PHE A 117 15.98 9.84 0.17
N GLU A 118 15.85 10.92 0.94
CA GLU A 118 16.62 12.16 0.77
C GLU A 118 18.13 11.92 0.97
N SER A 119 18.51 11.08 1.93
CA SER A 119 19.92 10.68 2.15
C SER A 119 20.51 9.91 0.97
N HIS A 120 19.65 9.25 0.17
CA HIS A 120 20.01 8.60 -1.09
C HIS A 120 19.89 9.53 -2.31
N GLY A 121 19.75 10.84 -2.11
CA GLY A 121 19.66 11.83 -3.17
C GLY A 121 18.31 11.87 -3.89
N LEU A 122 17.29 11.20 -3.35
CA LEU A 122 15.95 11.18 -3.93
C LEU A 122 15.04 12.21 -3.28
N ARG A 123 14.23 12.91 -4.08
CA ARG A 123 13.17 13.77 -3.53
C ARG A 123 12.03 12.90 -3.01
N ALA A 124 11.67 13.08 -1.73
CA ALA A 124 10.54 12.41 -1.11
C ALA A 124 9.50 13.43 -0.63
N THR A 125 8.23 13.14 -0.85
CA THR A 125 7.11 13.92 -0.31
C THR A 125 6.10 12.99 0.33
N SER A 126 5.25 13.55 1.18
CA SER A 126 4.20 12.77 1.82
C SER A 126 2.86 13.46 1.71
N ILE A 127 1.82 12.70 1.37
CA ILE A 127 0.43 13.17 1.35
C ILE A 127 -0.30 12.55 2.53
N GLY A 128 -0.88 13.41 3.37
CA GLY A 128 -1.70 12.98 4.50
C GLY A 128 -3.08 12.54 4.03
N SER A 129 -3.56 11.43 4.58
CA SER A 129 -4.91 10.91 4.41
C SER A 129 -5.48 10.61 5.79
N ALA A 130 -6.62 11.21 6.13
CA ALA A 130 -7.32 10.89 7.38
C ALA A 130 -7.62 9.39 7.51
N ALA A 131 -7.76 8.69 6.38
CA ALA A 131 -8.13 7.28 6.33
C ALA A 131 -6.91 6.34 6.41
N LEU A 132 -5.78 6.72 5.81
CA LEU A 132 -4.61 5.83 5.60
C LEU A 132 -3.35 6.26 6.34
N GLY A 133 -3.36 7.42 7.02
CA GLY A 133 -2.18 8.00 7.64
C GLY A 133 -1.42 8.86 6.65
N ARG A 134 -0.20 8.46 6.26
CA ARG A 134 0.69 9.24 5.40
C ARG A 134 1.24 8.37 4.28
N ARG A 135 1.09 8.83 3.04
CA ARG A 135 1.52 8.12 1.82
C ARG A 135 2.78 8.75 1.29
N ILE A 136 3.83 7.94 1.15
CA ILE A 136 5.17 8.39 0.78
C ILE A 136 5.35 8.27 -0.72
N TYR A 137 5.78 9.37 -1.35
CA TYR A 137 6.04 9.45 -2.79
C TYR A 137 7.46 9.90 -3.06
N VAL A 138 8.14 9.23 -3.99
CA VAL A 138 9.55 9.51 -4.32
C VAL A 138 9.69 9.80 -5.81
N GLY A 139 10.63 10.68 -6.17
CA GLY A 139 10.87 11.13 -7.55
C GLY A 139 10.51 12.61 -7.77
N PRO A 140 10.36 13.07 -9.02
CA PRO A 140 10.12 12.28 -10.23
C PRO A 140 11.37 11.63 -10.85
N PHE A 141 11.15 10.56 -11.62
CA PHE A 141 12.16 9.80 -12.37
C PHE A 141 11.95 9.97 -13.86
N ALA A 142 13.01 10.33 -14.59
CA ALA A 142 12.97 10.60 -16.03
C ALA A 142 13.39 9.40 -16.88
N THR A 143 13.93 8.34 -16.28
CA THR A 143 14.38 7.13 -16.98
C THR A 143 13.94 5.87 -16.26
N ARG A 144 13.85 4.76 -17.01
CA ARG A 144 13.43 3.48 -16.47
C ARG A 144 14.41 2.92 -15.43
N GLY A 145 15.71 3.06 -15.67
CA GLY A 145 16.74 2.56 -14.76
C GLY A 145 16.71 3.25 -13.39
N ALA A 146 16.54 4.57 -13.36
CA ALA A 146 16.42 5.30 -12.09
C ALA A 146 15.15 4.90 -11.32
N LEU A 147 14.03 4.73 -12.04
CA LEU A 147 12.76 4.26 -11.46
C LEU A 147 12.90 2.86 -10.85
N ASP A 148 13.51 1.92 -11.56
CA ASP A 148 13.68 0.53 -11.10
C ASP A 148 14.62 0.45 -9.89
N ALA A 149 15.72 1.21 -9.89
CA ALA A 149 16.62 1.30 -8.75
C ALA A 149 15.92 1.89 -7.51
N ALA A 150 15.10 2.93 -7.69
CA ALA A 150 14.34 3.52 -6.58
C ALA A 150 13.25 2.58 -6.04
N LEU A 151 12.59 1.79 -6.90
CA LEU A 151 11.67 0.73 -6.45
C LEU A 151 12.40 -0.36 -5.66
N ALA A 152 13.60 -0.75 -6.08
CA ALA A 152 14.42 -1.71 -5.36
C ALA A 152 14.85 -1.16 -3.98
N LEU A 153 15.26 0.11 -3.90
CA LEU A 153 15.58 0.79 -2.65
C LEU A 153 14.37 0.87 -1.71
N ALA A 154 13.19 1.21 -2.23
CA ALA A 154 11.98 1.24 -1.42
C ALA A 154 11.68 -0.15 -0.81
N ARG A 155 11.80 -1.21 -1.61
CA ARG A 155 11.60 -2.59 -1.12
C ARG A 155 12.65 -3.02 -0.10
N SER A 156 13.92 -2.63 -0.27
CA SER A 156 14.96 -2.95 0.73
C SER A 156 14.72 -2.23 2.05
N ALA A 157 14.06 -1.07 2.02
CA ALA A 157 13.63 -0.34 3.20
C ALA A 157 12.34 -0.86 3.85
N GLY A 158 11.78 -1.97 3.36
CA GLY A 158 10.57 -2.59 3.92
C GLY A 158 9.25 -2.16 3.27
N PHE A 159 9.30 -1.32 2.23
CA PHE A 159 8.11 -0.96 1.47
C PHE A 159 7.75 -2.05 0.44
N THR A 160 7.15 -3.14 0.90
CA THR A 160 6.87 -4.35 0.11
C THR A 160 6.02 -4.11 -1.14
N HIS A 161 5.17 -3.08 -1.13
CA HIS A 161 4.21 -2.79 -2.21
C HIS A 161 4.54 -1.52 -2.99
N ALA A 162 5.82 -1.13 -3.09
CA ALA A 162 6.21 0.04 -3.86
C ALA A 162 5.92 -0.13 -5.38
N TYR A 163 5.28 0.87 -5.99
CA TYR A 163 4.91 0.87 -7.41
C TYR A 163 5.03 2.26 -8.07
N PRO A 164 5.17 2.32 -9.41
CA PRO A 164 5.12 3.59 -10.14
C PRO A 164 3.74 4.23 -10.06
N ALA A 165 3.65 5.41 -9.46
CA ALA A 165 2.42 6.18 -9.37
C ALA A 165 2.31 7.15 -10.55
N ARG A 166 1.14 7.13 -11.21
CA ARG A 166 0.77 8.07 -12.27
C ARG A 166 -0.19 9.09 -11.65
N PHE A 167 0.28 10.32 -11.49
CA PHE A 167 -0.52 11.47 -11.06
C PHE A 167 -0.78 12.37 -12.25
#